data_AF-A0A6N2AHD3-F1
#
_entry.id   AF-A0A6N2AHD3-F1
#
_cell.length_a   1.000
_cell.length_b   1.000
_cell.length_c   1.000
_cell.angle_alpha   90.00
_cell.angle_beta   90.00
_cell.angle_gamma   90.00
#
_symmetry.space_group_name_H-M   'P 1'
#
loop_
_entity.id
_entity.type
_entity.pdbx_description
1 polymer ?
#
loop_
_entity_poly.entity_id
_entity_poly.type
_entity_poly.pdbx_seq_one_letter_code
_entity_poly.pdbx_strand_id
1 'polypeptide(L)'
;ILCWQPNAGTTINSQILIEVSNCVESINGVKEGGWKNTFCFYKPMLKEQANASEFPQHFLGASLQEQPDKFYMALSGKRLIVEAESSMQMIMENLQSYRIKFALNCEGFQYRLGDFRVRVGKVVPINSENLRGIVMEVCKYF
;
A
#
# COMPACT_ATOMS: atom_id res chain seq x y z
N ILE A 1 7.24 -4.83 -8.61
CA ILE A 1 6.28 -5.20 -7.56
C ILE A 1 5.52 -6.41 -8.05
N LEU A 2 5.45 -7.47 -7.24
CA LEU A 2 4.73 -8.70 -7.49
C LEU A 2 3.62 -8.81 -6.44
N CYS A 3 2.42 -9.16 -6.87
CA CYS A 3 1.27 -9.34 -5.99
C CYS A 3 0.67 -10.73 -6.25
N TRP A 4 0.49 -11.51 -5.19
CA TRP A 4 -0.15 -12.81 -5.23
C TRP A 4 -1.39 -12.81 -4.33
N GLN A 5 -2.47 -13.44 -4.80
CA GLN A 5 -3.74 -13.58 -4.09
C GLN A 5 -4.16 -15.05 -4.07
N PRO A 6 -4.90 -15.51 -3.04
CA PRO A 6 -5.43 -16.86 -3.02
C PRO A 6 -6.48 -17.06 -4.11
N ASN A 7 -6.68 -18.32 -4.48
CA ASN A 7 -7.86 -18.71 -5.24
C ASN A 7 -9.13 -18.45 -4.43
N ALA A 8 -10.25 -18.23 -5.14
CA ALA A 8 -11.55 -18.01 -4.51
C ALA A 8 -11.92 -19.18 -3.56
N GLY A 9 -12.36 -18.85 -2.35
CA GLY A 9 -12.71 -19.84 -1.33
C GLY A 9 -11.53 -20.37 -0.50
N THR A 10 -10.28 -20.02 -0.83
CA THR A 10 -9.11 -20.37 -0.01
C THR A 10 -8.85 -19.29 1.04
N THR A 11 -8.86 -19.67 2.31
CA THR A 11 -8.39 -18.82 3.40
C THR A 11 -6.87 -18.95 3.53
N ILE A 12 -6.18 -17.82 3.66
CA ILE A 12 -4.75 -17.81 3.92
C ILE A 12 -4.51 -17.28 5.33
N ASN A 13 -3.61 -17.92 6.07
CA ASN A 13 -3.18 -17.46 7.38
C ASN A 13 -1.83 -16.73 7.27
N SER A 14 -1.30 -16.24 8.40
CA SER A 14 -0.01 -15.56 8.39
C SER A 14 1.20 -16.49 8.17
N GLN A 15 1.01 -17.81 8.09
CA GLN A 15 2.10 -18.79 7.90
C GLN A 15 2.78 -18.62 6.53
N ILE A 16 2.02 -18.27 5.50
CA ILE A 16 2.57 -18.04 4.16
C ILE A 16 3.65 -16.95 4.16
N LEU A 17 3.53 -15.94 5.04
CA LEU A 17 4.53 -14.90 5.14
C LEU A 17 5.85 -15.46 5.69
N ILE A 18 5.78 -16.41 6.63
CA ILE A 18 6.94 -17.11 7.17
C ILE A 18 7.58 -17.97 6.09
N GLU A 19 6.78 -18.71 5.32
CA GLU A 19 7.29 -19.54 4.22
C GLU A 19 8.03 -18.72 3.16
N VAL A 20 7.42 -17.63 2.69
CA VAL A 20 8.06 -16.75 1.71
C VAL A 20 9.30 -16.06 2.30
N SER A 21 9.27 -15.68 3.58
CA SER A 21 10.43 -15.14 4.29
C SER A 21 11.60 -16.14 4.31
N ASN A 22 11.31 -17.40 4.66
CA ASN A 22 12.30 -18.48 4.65
C ASN A 22 12.89 -18.71 3.24
N CYS A 23 12.09 -18.56 2.19
CA CYS A 23 12.59 -18.64 0.81
C CYS A 23 13.55 -17.50 0.44
N VAL A 24 13.33 -16.29 0.96
CA VAL A 24 14.27 -15.17 0.74
C VAL A 24 15.56 -15.40 1.52
N GLU A 25 15.46 -15.94 2.73
CA GLU A 25 16.62 -16.25 3.59
C GLU A 25 17.45 -17.40 3.01
N SER A 26 16.82 -18.43 2.41
CA SER A 26 17.53 -19.58 1.82
C SER A 26 18.37 -19.24 0.58
N ILE A 27 18.07 -18.12 -0.08
CA ILE A 27 18.85 -17.61 -1.22
C ILE A 27 19.86 -16.52 -0.79
N ASN A 28 20.24 -16.48 0.50
CA ASN A 28 21.18 -15.53 1.12
C ASN A 28 20.61 -14.12 1.36
N GLY A 29 19.29 -13.98 1.47
CA GLY A 29 18.67 -12.72 1.90
C GLY A 29 18.93 -12.44 3.38
N VAL A 30 19.48 -11.27 3.70
CA VAL A 30 19.74 -10.83 5.08
C VAL A 30 18.60 -9.93 5.54
N LYS A 31 17.91 -10.31 6.61
CA LYS A 31 16.80 -9.53 7.17
C LYS A 31 17.31 -8.23 7.79
N GLU A 32 16.73 -7.10 7.39
CA GLU A 32 17.15 -5.76 7.84
C GLU A 32 16.12 -5.10 8.77
N GLY A 33 14.87 -5.55 8.77
CA GLY A 33 13.86 -5.02 9.68
C GLY A 33 12.42 -5.23 9.24
N GLY A 34 11.51 -4.60 9.99
CA GLY A 34 10.09 -4.54 9.64
C GLY A 34 9.81 -3.53 8.54
N TRP A 35 8.82 -3.83 7.72
CA TRP A 35 8.34 -2.97 6.65
C TRP A 35 6.82 -2.82 6.73
N LYS A 36 6.32 -1.59 6.63
CA LYS A 36 4.89 -1.27 6.59
C LYS A 36 4.60 -0.10 5.65
N ASN A 37 3.69 -0.29 4.71
CA ASN A 37 3.13 0.78 3.89
C ASN A 37 1.60 0.73 3.96
N THR A 38 0.95 1.90 3.87
CA THR A 38 -0.51 2.01 3.90
C THR A 38 -1.02 2.60 2.60
N PHE A 39 -2.06 1.99 2.03
CA PHE A 39 -2.70 2.40 0.79
C PHE A 39 -4.20 2.58 1.00
N CYS A 40 -4.74 3.72 0.58
CA CYS A 40 -6.15 4.08 0.80
C CYS A 40 -6.79 4.50 -0.52
N PHE A 41 -7.95 3.94 -0.86
CA PHE A 41 -8.74 4.38 -2.01
C PHE A 41 -9.72 5.47 -1.58
N TYR A 42 -9.55 6.68 -2.12
CA TYR A 42 -10.35 7.84 -1.75
C TYR A 42 -11.43 8.13 -2.80
N LYS A 43 -12.64 8.44 -2.32
CA LYS A 43 -13.76 8.90 -3.14
C LYS A 43 -14.14 10.35 -2.77
N PRO A 44 -14.28 11.26 -3.74
CA PRO A 44 -14.72 12.62 -3.45
C PRO A 44 -16.11 12.62 -2.82
N MET A 45 -16.34 13.55 -1.90
CA MET A 45 -17.65 13.83 -1.32
C MET A 45 -18.25 15.05 -2.03
N LEU A 46 -19.03 14.80 -3.08
CA LEU A 46 -19.71 15.84 -3.84
C LEU A 46 -21.01 16.23 -3.13
N LYS A 47 -21.20 17.52 -2.86
CA LYS A 47 -22.48 18.05 -2.33
C LYS A 47 -23.54 18.17 -3.43
N GLU A 48 -23.15 18.46 -4.66
CA GLU A 48 -24.04 18.62 -5.82
C GLU A 48 -23.53 17.81 -7.02
N GLN A 49 -24.42 17.06 -7.68
CA GLN A 49 -24.05 16.14 -8.77
C GLN A 49 -23.74 16.86 -10.10
N ALA A 50 -24.18 18.11 -10.27
CA ALA A 50 -24.06 18.84 -11.53
C ALA A 50 -22.62 19.06 -12.00
N ASN A 51 -21.65 19.07 -11.08
CA ASN A 51 -20.25 19.38 -11.35
C ASN A 51 -19.32 18.15 -11.25
N ALA A 52 -19.88 16.93 -11.24
CA ALA A 52 -19.11 15.71 -11.01
C ALA A 52 -17.97 15.49 -12.03
N SER A 53 -18.04 16.09 -13.21
CA SER A 53 -16.99 16.08 -14.24
C SER A 53 -15.83 17.06 -14.00
N GLU A 54 -16.04 18.12 -13.20
CA GLU A 54 -15.03 19.14 -12.90
C GLU A 54 -14.16 18.79 -11.68
N PHE A 55 -14.69 17.98 -10.76
CA PHE A 55 -14.00 17.62 -9.53
C PHE A 55 -12.99 16.47 -9.70
N PRO A 56 -11.94 16.39 -8.86
CA PRO A 56 -10.91 15.39 -9.02
C PRO A 56 -11.47 13.99 -8.75
N GLN A 57 -11.20 13.11 -9.71
CA GLN A 57 -11.59 11.70 -9.73
C GLN A 57 -11.04 10.95 -8.51
N HIS A 58 -11.59 9.76 -8.26
CA HIS A 58 -11.05 8.83 -7.26
C HIS A 58 -9.52 8.69 -7.39
N PHE A 59 -8.83 8.59 -6.26
CA PHE A 59 -7.38 8.42 -6.25
C PHE A 59 -6.94 7.36 -5.26
N LEU A 60 -5.76 6.81 -5.48
CA LEU A 60 -5.06 5.95 -4.54
C LEU A 60 -4.08 6.80 -3.72
N GLY A 61 -4.33 6.90 -2.42
CA GLY A 61 -3.41 7.49 -1.47
C GLY A 61 -2.39 6.46 -1.00
N ALA A 62 -1.14 6.87 -0.80
CA ALA A 62 -0.08 6.02 -0.26
C ALA A 62 0.73 6.75 0.81
N SER A 63 0.90 6.11 1.97
CA SER A 63 1.79 6.49 3.05
C SER A 63 2.89 5.44 3.15
N LEU A 64 4.15 5.85 3.00
CA LEU A 64 5.30 4.95 2.90
C LEU A 64 6.19 5.10 4.14
N GLN A 65 6.61 4.00 4.78
CA GLN A 65 7.48 4.06 5.95
C GLN A 65 8.82 4.76 5.69
N GLU A 66 9.32 4.70 4.45
CA GLU A 66 10.57 5.35 4.05
C GLU A 66 10.48 6.87 3.98
N GLN A 67 9.27 7.41 3.86
CA GLN A 67 8.99 8.84 3.68
C GLN A 67 7.82 9.22 4.60
N PRO A 68 8.01 9.18 5.93
CA PRO A 68 6.93 9.32 6.90
C PRO A 68 6.23 10.69 6.84
N ASP A 69 6.95 11.72 6.39
CA ASP A 69 6.44 13.10 6.27
C ASP A 69 5.68 13.36 4.96
N LYS A 70 5.57 12.33 4.10
CA LYS A 70 4.98 12.44 2.76
C LYS A 70 3.72 11.60 2.62
N PHE A 71 2.83 12.09 1.77
CA PHE A 71 1.66 11.38 1.29
C PHE A 71 1.57 11.52 -0.22
N TYR A 72 1.37 10.41 -0.91
CA TYR A 72 1.29 10.38 -2.37
C TYR A 72 -0.13 10.12 -2.82
N MET A 73 -0.59 10.85 -3.84
CA MET A 73 -1.91 10.69 -4.44
C MET A 73 -1.74 10.31 -5.91
N ALA A 74 -2.07 9.08 -6.25
CA ALA A 74 -2.07 8.59 -7.63
C ALA A 74 -3.47 8.76 -8.25
N LEU A 75 -3.56 9.70 -9.18
CA LEU A 75 -4.75 10.01 -9.98
C LEU A 75 -4.66 9.23 -11.30
N SER A 76 -4.99 7.94 -11.27
CA SER A 76 -4.79 7.02 -12.42
C SER A 76 -5.47 7.50 -13.70
N GLY A 77 -6.67 8.09 -13.60
CA GLY A 77 -7.39 8.63 -14.76
C GLY A 77 -6.68 9.79 -15.45
N LYS A 78 -5.76 10.47 -14.76
CA LYS A 78 -4.95 11.59 -15.28
C LYS A 78 -3.46 11.24 -15.42
N ARG A 79 -3.06 10.00 -15.13
CA ARG A 79 -1.64 9.54 -15.11
C ARG A 79 -0.72 10.47 -14.31
N LEU A 80 -1.24 10.99 -13.20
CA LEU A 80 -0.56 12.00 -12.39
C LEU A 80 -0.36 11.49 -10.97
N ILE A 81 0.83 11.77 -10.42
CA ILE A 81 1.17 11.53 -9.01
C ILE A 81 1.40 12.89 -8.37
N VAL A 82 0.69 13.16 -7.28
CA VAL A 82 0.93 14.34 -6.43
C VAL A 82 1.66 13.87 -5.18
N GLU A 83 2.78 14.53 -4.88
CA GLU A 83 3.41 14.46 -3.57
C GLU A 83 2.86 15.60 -2.70
N ALA A 84 2.47 15.27 -1.47
CA ALA A 84 2.02 16.22 -0.46
C ALA A 84 2.65 15.88 0.90
N GLU A 85 2.48 16.78 1.86
CA GLU A 85 2.78 16.49 3.26
C GLU A 85 1.83 15.42 3.84
N SER A 86 2.31 14.66 4.82
CA SER A 86 1.50 13.65 5.53
C SER A 86 0.21 14.22 6.14
N SER A 87 0.22 15.50 6.54
CA SER A 87 -0.90 16.28 7.06
C SER A 87 -2.09 16.37 6.08
N MET A 88 -1.88 16.18 4.78
CA MET A 88 -2.92 16.24 3.75
C MET A 88 -4.08 15.28 4.03
N GLN A 89 -3.81 14.10 4.61
CA GLN A 89 -4.86 13.15 4.96
C GLN A 89 -5.85 13.74 5.98
N MET A 90 -5.33 14.36 7.03
CA MET A 90 -6.13 15.02 8.06
C MET A 90 -6.87 16.25 7.52
N ILE A 91 -6.23 17.03 6.63
CA ILE A 91 -6.88 18.17 5.98
C ILE A 91 -8.09 17.70 5.16
N MET A 92 -7.94 16.65 4.35
CA MET A 92 -9.03 16.11 3.53
C MET A 92 -10.19 15.57 4.37
N GLU A 93 -9.88 14.94 5.51
CA GLU A 93 -10.86 14.44 6.47
C GLU A 93 -11.64 15.57 7.13
N ASN A 94 -10.93 16.59 7.66
CA ASN A 94 -11.52 17.76 8.30
C ASN A 94 -12.40 18.58 7.34
N LEU A 95 -11.95 18.75 6.10
CA LEU A 95 -12.72 19.43 5.06
C LEU A 95 -13.84 18.56 4.48
N GLN A 96 -13.94 17.29 4.90
CA GLN A 96 -14.85 16.29 4.34
C GLN A 96 -14.80 16.23 2.81
N SER A 97 -13.63 16.49 2.22
CA SER A 97 -13.48 16.57 0.76
C SER A 97 -13.44 15.19 0.13
N TYR A 98 -12.84 14.23 0.83
CA TYR A 98 -12.72 12.85 0.40
C TYR A 98 -13.02 11.90 1.55
N ARG A 99 -13.66 10.77 1.23
CA ARG A 99 -13.81 9.65 2.16
C ARG A 99 -13.01 8.45 1.69
N ILE A 100 -12.42 7.74 2.64
CA ILE A 100 -11.80 6.44 2.40
C ILE A 100 -12.90 5.43 2.09
N LYS A 101 -12.81 4.78 0.94
CA LYS A 101 -13.69 3.68 0.54
C LYS A 101 -13.14 2.33 0.95
N PHE A 102 -11.83 2.18 0.92
CA PHE A 102 -11.12 0.98 1.28
C PHE A 102 -9.68 1.32 1.63
N ALA A 103 -9.08 0.58 2.55
CA ALA A 103 -7.70 0.78 2.96
C ALA A 103 -7.00 -0.56 3.19
N LEU A 104 -5.74 -0.63 2.78
CA LEU A 104 -4.84 -1.77 2.87
C LEU A 104 -3.57 -1.37 3.60
N ASN A 105 -3.10 -2.25 4.46
CA ASN A 105 -1.73 -2.24 4.94
C ASN A 105 -0.95 -3.37 4.26
N CYS A 106 0.22 -3.04 3.76
CA CYS A 106 1.24 -3.99 3.38
C CYS A 106 2.23 -4.08 4.55
N GLU A 107 2.30 -5.22 5.23
CA GLU A 107 3.12 -5.38 6.44
C GLU A 107 3.99 -6.64 6.32
N GLY A 108 5.28 -6.51 6.64
CA GLY A 108 6.19 -7.66 6.64
C GLY A 108 7.62 -7.24 6.92
N PHE A 109 8.54 -7.72 6.10
CA PHE A 109 9.98 -7.62 6.34
C PHE A 109 10.73 -7.10 5.13
N GLN A 110 11.80 -6.38 5.41
CA GLN A 110 12.81 -5.98 4.43
C GLN A 110 14.03 -6.88 4.56
N TYR A 111 14.57 -7.25 3.40
CA TYR A 111 15.76 -8.05 3.21
C TYR A 111 16.70 -7.36 2.24
N ARG A 112 18.01 -7.56 2.45
CA ARG A 112 19.04 -7.26 1.47
C ARG A 112 19.52 -8.56 0.84
N LEU A 113 19.50 -8.62 -0.48
CA LEU A 113 19.88 -9.77 -1.29
C LEU A 113 20.87 -9.30 -2.36
N GLY A 114 22.18 -9.38 -2.07
CA GLY A 114 23.20 -8.75 -2.90
C GLY A 114 22.95 -7.24 -3.06
N ASP A 115 22.85 -6.78 -4.30
CA ASP A 115 22.58 -5.38 -4.66
C ASP A 115 21.08 -5.04 -4.71
N PHE A 116 20.23 -5.94 -4.21
CA PHE A 116 18.79 -5.75 -4.21
C PHE A 116 18.26 -5.59 -2.79
N ARG A 117 17.32 -4.67 -2.64
CA ARG A 117 16.37 -4.63 -1.54
C ARG A 117 15.15 -5.45 -1.92
N VAL A 118 14.81 -6.43 -1.10
CA VAL A 118 13.62 -7.25 -1.24
C VAL A 118 12.71 -6.99 -0.06
N ARG A 119 11.45 -6.64 -0.30
CA ARG A 119 10.41 -6.59 0.74
C ARG A 119 9.37 -7.64 0.46
N VAL A 120 8.97 -8.34 1.50
CA VAL A 120 7.88 -9.31 1.44
C VAL A 120 6.91 -8.96 2.56
N GLY A 121 5.62 -8.89 2.24
CA GLY A 121 4.61 -8.59 3.24
C GLY A 121 3.24 -9.16 2.92
N LYS A 122 2.45 -9.31 3.96
CA LYS A 122 1.02 -9.58 3.85
C LYS A 122 0.27 -8.30 3.46
N VAL A 123 -0.78 -8.48 2.67
CA VAL A 123 -1.73 -7.42 2.36
C VAL A 123 -2.98 -7.65 3.21
N VAL A 124 -3.22 -6.77 4.18
CA VAL A 124 -4.35 -6.86 5.11
C VAL A 124 -5.21 -5.59 5.02
N PRO A 125 -6.54 -5.70 4.92
CA PRO A 125 -7.42 -4.54 5.06
C PRO A 125 -7.28 -3.94 6.46
N ILE A 126 -7.34 -2.61 6.60
CA ILE A 126 -7.19 -1.98 7.93
C ILE A 126 -8.28 -2.45 8.92
N ASN A 127 -9.48 -2.70 8.42
CA ASN A 127 -10.64 -3.06 9.25
C ASN A 127 -10.88 -4.58 9.32
N SER A 128 -9.91 -5.40 8.93
CA SER A 128 -10.08 -6.86 8.93
C SER A 128 -8.73 -7.57 8.97
N GLU A 129 -8.61 -8.58 9.83
CA GLU A 129 -7.43 -9.46 9.84
C GLU A 129 -7.39 -10.43 8.65
N ASN A 130 -8.40 -10.42 7.78
CA ASN A 130 -8.45 -11.28 6.61
C ASN A 130 -7.36 -10.90 5.60
N LEU A 131 -6.32 -11.73 5.54
CA LEU A 131 -5.25 -11.63 4.57
C LEU A 131 -5.80 -11.70 3.15
N ARG A 132 -5.49 -10.69 2.33
CA ARG A 132 -5.90 -10.61 0.93
C ARG A 132 -4.87 -11.17 -0.03
N GLY A 133 -3.62 -11.31 0.41
CA GLY A 133 -2.55 -11.80 -0.42
C GLY A 133 -1.17 -11.47 0.14
N ILE A 134 -0.17 -11.71 -0.69
CA ILE A 134 1.25 -11.41 -0.44
C ILE A 134 1.74 -10.43 -1.49
N VAL A 135 2.51 -9.45 -1.05
CA VAL A 135 3.21 -8.50 -1.91
C VAL A 135 4.71 -8.71 -1.77
N MET A 136 5.41 -8.61 -2.89
CA MET A 136 6.86 -8.59 -2.96
C MET A 136 7.35 -7.39 -3.77
N GLU A 137 8.24 -6.59 -3.20
CA GLU A 137 8.94 -5.50 -3.86
C GLU A 137 10.41 -5.90 -4.02
N VAL A 138 10.96 -5.70 -5.21
CA VAL A 138 12.39 -5.89 -5.47
C VAL A 138 12.91 -4.61 -6.11
N CYS A 139 13.85 -3.95 -5.45
CA CYS A 139 14.47 -2.71 -5.89
C CYS A 139 15.97 -2.90 -5.94
N LYS A 140 16.63 -2.48 -7.01
CA LYS A 140 18.09 -2.46 -7.09
C LYS A 140 18.61 -1.19 -6.43
N TYR A 141 19.63 -1.29 -5.58
CA TYR A 141 20.36 -0.12 -5.11
C TYR A 141 21.15 0.46 -6.30
N PHE A 142 20.99 1.76 -6.56
CA PHE A 142 21.78 2.50 -7.54
C PHE A 142 22.94 3.21 -6.86
#